data_AF-I4D3S3-F1
#
_entry.id   AF-I4D3S3-F1
#
_cell.length_a   1.000
_cell.length_b   1.000
_cell.length_c   1.000
_cell.angle_alpha   90.00
_cell.angle_beta   90.00
_cell.angle_gamma   90.00
#
_symmetry.space_group_name_H-M   'P 1'
#
loop_
_entity.id
_entity.type
_entity.pdbx_description
1 polymer ?
#
loop_
_entity_poly.entity_id
_entity_poly.type
_entity_poly.pdbx_seq_one_letter_code
_entity_poly.pdbx_strand_id
1 'polypeptide(L)' 'MLAQNPTFIISPSLCYKDQFQVGDHVETYRHCKGTVVRVDNDESGLFIVVRFETVYGEFAYDPYDLKVIP' A
#
# COMPACT_ATOMS: atom_id res chain seq x y z
N MET A 1 -32.26 -17.26 -21.05
CA MET A 1 -30.84 -16.85 -21.03
C MET A 1 -30.76 -15.57 -20.22
N LEU A 2 -30.35 -15.64 -18.95
CA LEU A 2 -30.17 -14.46 -18.10
C LEU A 2 -28.70 -14.07 -18.16
N ALA A 3 -28.41 -12.91 -18.75
CA ALA A 3 -27.08 -12.32 -18.72
C ALA A 3 -26.79 -11.92 -17.27
N GLN A 4 -25.92 -12.66 -16.60
CA GLN A 4 -25.34 -12.24 -15.33
C GLN A 4 -24.31 -11.16 -15.65
N ASN A 5 -24.65 -9.91 -15.35
CA ASN A 5 -23.68 -8.83 -15.24
C ASN A 5 -22.59 -9.26 -14.25
N PRO A 6 -21.31 -9.34 -14.63
CA PRO A 6 -20.26 -9.48 -13.64
C PRO A 6 -20.15 -8.13 -12.93
N THR A 7 -20.83 -8.01 -11.80
CA THR A 7 -20.49 -6.98 -10.81
C THR A 7 -19.05 -7.25 -10.42
N PHE A 8 -18.12 -6.52 -11.01
CA PHE A 8 -16.72 -6.51 -10.61
C PHE A 8 -16.70 -6.05 -9.16
N ILE A 9 -16.67 -7.01 -8.22
CA ILE A 9 -16.27 -6.71 -6.86
C ILE A 9 -14.79 -6.39 -6.99
N ILE A 10 -14.49 -5.10 -7.20
CA ILE A 10 -13.14 -4.57 -7.04
C ILE A 10 -12.85 -4.78 -5.56
N SER A 11 -12.21 -5.90 -5.24
CA SER A 11 -11.71 -6.11 -3.90
C SER A 11 -10.79 -4.92 -3.60
N PRO A 12 -10.95 -4.25 -2.45
CA PRO A 12 -10.16 -3.05 -2.13
C PRO A 12 -8.66 -3.27 -2.33
N SER A 13 -8.19 -4.50 -2.08
CA SER A 13 -6.80 -4.94 -2.27
C SER A 13 -6.26 -4.81 -3.69
N LEU A 14 -7.10 -4.86 -4.73
CA LEU A 14 -6.67 -4.68 -6.13
C LEU A 14 -6.35 -3.21 -6.44
N CYS A 15 -7.09 -2.24 -5.87
CA CYS A 15 -6.83 -0.82 -6.09
C CYS A 15 -5.59 -0.28 -5.37
N TYR A 16 -5.10 -0.96 -4.32
CA TYR A 16 -3.92 -0.50 -3.58
C TYR A 16 -2.61 -0.99 -4.16
N LYS A 17 -2.60 -2.14 -4.86
CA LYS A 17 -1.39 -2.59 -5.57
C LYS A 17 -0.91 -1.56 -6.60
N ASP A 18 -1.83 -0.83 -7.21
CA ASP A 18 -1.51 0.19 -8.22
C ASP A 18 -1.19 1.57 -7.59
N GLN A 19 -1.41 1.75 -6.28
CA GLN A 19 -1.18 3.02 -5.60
C GLN A 19 0.25 3.20 -5.10
N PHE A 20 0.96 2.12 -4.79
CA PHE A 20 2.30 2.18 -4.20
C PHE A 20 3.32 1.54 -5.12
N GLN A 21 4.42 2.25 -5.35
CA GLN A 21 5.58 1.79 -6.09
C GLN A 21 6.85 1.97 -5.26
N VAL A 22 7.84 1.10 -5.50
CA VAL A 22 9.16 1.24 -4.87
C VAL A 22 9.77 2.58 -5.30
N GLY A 23 10.19 3.37 -4.33
CA GLY A 23 10.68 4.74 -4.52
C GLY A 23 9.64 5.81 -4.19
N ASP A 24 8.36 5.47 -4.06
CA ASP A 24 7.33 6.45 -3.67
C ASP A 24 7.62 7.01 -2.27
N HIS A 25 7.37 8.30 -2.12
CA HIS A 25 7.37 8.94 -0.82
C HIS A 25 6.00 8.76 -0.18
N VAL A 26 6.01 8.34 1.08
CA VAL A 26 4.80 8.10 1.85
C VAL A 26 4.86 8.82 3.19
N GLU A 27 3.68 9.17 3.68
CA GLU A 27 3.47 9.72 5.00
C GLU A 27 2.50 8.84 5.79
N THR A 28 2.83 8.53 7.04
CA THR A 28 1.91 7.86 7.97
C THR A 28 0.93 8.87 8.58
N TYR A 29 -0.16 8.39 9.20
CA TYR A 29 -1.08 9.26 9.96
C TYR A 29 -0.39 10.09 11.07
N ARG A 30 0.79 9.65 11.55
CA ARG A 30 1.59 10.38 12.55
C ARG A 30 2.60 11.35 11.93
N HIS A 31 2.46 11.67 10.65
CA HIS A 31 3.36 12.55 9.89
C HIS A 31 4.80 12.04 9.80
N CYS A 32 5.02 10.73 9.94
CA CYS A 32 6.32 10.14 9.68
C CYS A 32 6.48 9.94 8.18
N LYS A 33 7.58 10.45 7.61
CA LYS A 33 7.87 10.38 6.18
C LYS A 33 8.94 9.35 5.88
N GLY A 34 8.71 8.59 4.81
CA GLY A 34 9.63 7.57 4.37
C GLY A 34 9.45 7.22 2.91
N THR A 35 10.28 6.28 2.46
CA THR A 35 10.29 5.79 1.10
C THR A 35 9.83 4.34 1.07
N VAL A 36 8.96 4.00 0.12
CA VAL A 36 8.58 2.61 -0.13
C VAL A 36 9.79 1.87 -0.69
N VAL A 37 10.22 0.82 0.01
CA VAL A 37 11.35 -0.03 -0.41
C VAL A 37 10.91 -1.39 -0.95
N ARG A 38 9.69 -1.82 -0.58
CA ARG A 38 9.10 -3.08 -1.07
C ARG A 38 7.58 -3.02 -0.99
N VAL A 39 6.92 -3.58 -1.99
CA VAL A 39 5.46 -3.82 -2.02
C VAL A 39 5.29 -5.32 -2.20
N ASP A 40 4.62 -5.97 -1.26
CA ASP A 40 4.51 -7.44 -1.26
C ASP A 40 3.19 -7.91 -0.62
N ASN A 41 2.86 -9.19 -0.76
CA ASN A 41 1.58 -9.74 -0.33
C ASN A 41 1.77 -11.12 0.33
N ASP A 42 1.15 -11.32 1.49
CA ASP A 42 1.15 -12.59 2.21
C ASP A 42 -0.28 -13.11 2.48
N GLU A 43 -0.40 -14.10 3.36
CA GLU A 43 -1.69 -14.68 3.76
C GLU A 43 -2.65 -13.67 4.42
N SER A 44 -2.13 -12.57 4.98
CA SER A 44 -2.90 -11.50 5.62
C SER A 44 -3.28 -10.37 4.66
N GLY A 45 -2.59 -10.25 3.52
CA GLY A 45 -2.93 -9.26 2.49
C GLY A 45 -1.73 -8.49 1.97
N LEU A 46 -2.00 -7.35 1.33
CA LEU A 46 -0.97 -6.45 0.78
C LEU A 46 -0.31 -5.71 1.95
N PHE A 47 1.01 -5.64 1.97
CA PHE A 47 1.75 -4.81 2.90
C PHE A 47 2.84 -4.03 2.17
N ILE A 48 3.11 -2.83 2.69
CA ILE A 48 4.08 -1.89 2.14
C ILE A 48 5.24 -1.78 3.14
N VAL A 49 6.45 -2.04 2.68
CA VAL A 49 7.64 -1.83 3.51
C VAL A 49 8.18 -0.44 3.24
N VAL A 50 8.30 0.33 4.31
CA VAL A 50 8.73 1.74 4.28
C VAL A 50 10.02 1.88 5.07
N ARG A 51 10.97 2.63 4.51
CA ARG A 51 12.17 3.10 5.21
C ARG A 51 11.98 4.56 5.60
N PHE A 52 11.95 4.86 6.89
CA PHE A 52 11.80 6.23 7.37
C PHE A 52 13.11 7.01 7.32
N GLU A 53 13.01 8.32 7.10
CA GLU A 53 14.18 9.21 7.06
C GLU A 53 14.81 9.41 8.45
N THR A 54 13.98 9.41 9.49
CA THR A 54 14.39 9.73 10.87
C THR A 54 14.73 8.50 11.72
N VAL A 55 14.36 7.30 11.27
CA VAL A 55 14.56 6.04 12.00
C VAL A 55 15.34 5.08 11.11
N TYR A 56 16.47 4.59 11.60
CA TYR A 56 17.21 3.52 10.93
C TYR A 56 16.40 2.21 11.00
N GLY A 57 15.74 1.85 9.90
CA GLY A 57 15.02 0.59 9.78
C GLY A 57 14.02 0.57 8.63
N GLU A 58 13.52 -0.64 8.36
CA GLU A 58 12.45 -0.92 7.42
C GLU A 58 11.27 -1.50 8.19
N PHE A 59 10.08 -1.00 7.92
CA PHE A 59 8.88 -1.35 8.66
C PHE A 59 7.74 -1.67 7.69
N ALA A 60 7.04 -2.79 7.93
CA ALA A 60 5.88 -3.17 7.16
C ALA A 60 4.62 -2.47 7.69
N TYR A 61 3.82 -1.95 6.77
CA TYR A 61 2.57 -1.24 7.04
C TYR A 61 1.45 -1.80 6.19
N ASP A 62 0.24 -1.68 6.72
CA ASP A 62 -0.96 -1.82 5.91
C ASP A 62 -1.07 -0.60 4.97
N PRO A 63 -1.42 -0.79 3.68
CA PRO A 63 -1.71 0.30 2.74
C PRO A 63 -2.65 1.39 3.28
N TYR A 64 -3.61 1.05 4.14
CA TYR A 64 -4.56 1.99 4.74
C TYR A 64 -3.91 2.97 5.72
N ASP A 65 -2.74 2.64 6.25
CA ASP A 65 -2.00 3.48 7.21
C ASP A 65 -1.07 4.49 6.51
N LEU A 66 -0.96 4.41 5.18
CA LEU A 66 -0.03 5.19 4.38
C LEU A 66 -0.75 6.07 3.35
N LYS A 67 -0.16 7.23 3.10
CA LYS A 67 -0.56 8.12 2.02
C LYS A 67 0.65 8.46 1.16
N VAL A 68 0.56 8.22 -0.15
CA VAL A 68 1.57 8.67 -1.11
C VAL A 68 1.55 10.20 -1.16
N ILE A 69 2.74 10.80 -1.09
CA ILE A 69 2.96 12.24 -1.17
C ILE A 69 3.78 12.58 -2.42
N PRO A 70 3.56 13.76 -3.04
CA PRO A 70 4.33 14.21 -4.19
C PRO A 70 5.80 14.47 -3.89
#